data_AF-A0A4C1UP70-F1
#
_entry.id   AF-A0A4C1UP70-F1
#
_cell.length_a   1.000
_cell.length_b   1.000
_cell.length_c   1.000
_cell.angle_alpha   90.00
_cell.angle_beta   90.00
_cell.angle_gamma   90.00
#
_symmetry.space_group_name_H-M   'P 1'
#
loop_
_entity.id
_entity.type
_entity.pdbx_description
1 polymer ?
#
loop_
_entity_poly.entity_id
_entity_poly.type
_entity_poly.pdbx_seq_one_letter_code
_entity_poly.pdbx_strand_id
1 'polypeptide(L)'
;MLLSLTGTSVPGYQKMEMTSQMAQTLTEHGGFAQYLHRFKSKDSPYCVCDPAKIQDMLHVLKECTMFLRERGMMETEIGVIIGRRDFPTIMEHGKIREKIIRLCDMVVK
;
A
#
# COMPACT_ATOMS: atom_id res chain seq x y z
N MET A 1 -24.64 -2.22 -32.33
CA MET A 1 -23.36 -2.95 -32.33
C MET A 1 -22.93 -3.15 -30.87
N LEU A 2 -23.16 -4.36 -30.33
CA LEU A 2 -22.61 -4.76 -29.04
C LEU A 2 -21.27 -5.45 -29.32
N LEU A 3 -20.15 -4.79 -29.00
CA LEU A 3 -18.85 -5.44 -29.04
C LEU A 3 -18.69 -6.24 -27.76
N SER A 4 -18.87 -7.56 -27.88
CA SER A 4 -18.58 -8.53 -26.84
C SER A 4 -17.06 -8.62 -26.66
N LEU A 5 -16.54 -8.09 -25.56
CA LEU A 5 -15.14 -8.25 -25.17
C LEU A 5 -14.97 -9.61 -24.50
N THR A 6 -14.81 -10.66 -25.30
CA THR A 6 -14.27 -11.93 -24.81
C THR A 6 -12.78 -11.72 -24.52
N GLY A 7 -12.46 -11.37 -23.27
CA GLY A 7 -11.08 -11.31 -22.81
C GLY A 7 -10.48 -12.71 -22.79
N THR A 8 -9.62 -13.02 -23.75
CA THR A 8 -8.74 -14.19 -23.69
C THR A 8 -7.71 -13.94 -22.59
N SER A 9 -7.71 -14.78 -21.56
CA SER A 9 -6.70 -14.74 -20.51
C SER A 9 -5.35 -15.17 -21.09
N VAL A 10 -4.35 -14.29 -20.97
CA VAL A 10 -2.97 -14.60 -21.32
C VAL A 10 -2.45 -15.65 -20.33
N PRO A 11 -1.89 -16.81 -20.77
CA PRO A 11 -1.37 -17.80 -19.85
C PRO A 11 -0.18 -17.21 -19.08
N GLY A 12 -0.34 -17.05 -17.76
CA GLY A 12 0.68 -16.48 -16.87
C GLY A 12 0.28 -15.18 -16.17
N TYR A 13 -0.80 -14.51 -16.59
CA TYR A 13 -1.33 -13.34 -15.88
C TYR A 13 -2.42 -13.77 -14.90
N GLN A 14 -2.09 -13.92 -13.62
CA GLN A 14 -3.12 -14.07 -12.59
C GLN A 14 -3.87 -12.74 -12.46
N LYS A 15 -5.10 -12.71 -12.97
CA LYS A 15 -6.02 -11.59 -12.78
C LYS A 15 -6.35 -11.50 -11.29
N MET A 16 -5.68 -10.60 -10.57
CA MET A 16 -6.03 -10.28 -9.20
C MET A 16 -7.31 -9.45 -9.20
N GLU A 17 -8.30 -9.84 -8.39
CA GLU A 17 -9.43 -8.95 -8.13
C GLU A 17 -8.93 -7.73 -7.37
N MET A 18 -9.17 -6.54 -7.95
CA MET A 18 -8.80 -5.27 -7.33
C MET A 18 -9.83 -4.93 -6.27
N THR A 19 -9.44 -4.93 -5.00
CA THR A 19 -10.31 -4.40 -3.93
C THR A 19 -10.15 -2.89 -3.79
N SER A 20 -11.13 -2.23 -3.15
CA SER A 20 -11.05 -0.80 -2.86
C SER A 20 -9.84 -0.46 -1.99
N GLN A 21 -9.51 -1.30 -1.01
CA GLN A 21 -8.36 -1.16 -0.13
C GLN A 21 -7.04 -1.25 -0.89
N MET A 22 -6.96 -2.17 -1.84
CA MET A 22 -5.78 -2.28 -2.70
C MET A 22 -5.60 -1.03 -3.54
N ALA A 23 -6.67 -0.54 -4.16
CA ALA A 23 -6.63 0.69 -4.95
C ALA A 23 -6.22 1.90 -4.08
N GLN A 24 -6.79 2.02 -2.87
CA GLN A 24 -6.45 3.08 -1.92
C GLN A 24 -4.99 3.02 -1.51
N THR A 25 -4.49 1.86 -1.08
CA THR A 25 -3.08 1.67 -0.72
C THR A 25 -2.15 2.02 -1.88
N LEU A 26 -2.42 1.50 -3.08
CA LEU A 26 -1.59 1.69 -4.28
C LEU A 26 -1.56 3.13 -4.80
N THR A 27 -2.61 3.88 -4.55
CA THR A 27 -2.73 5.29 -4.96
C THR A 27 -2.44 6.25 -3.82
N GLU A 28 -2.03 5.73 -2.66
CA GLU A 28 -1.85 6.49 -1.41
C GLU A 28 -3.10 7.30 -1.04
N HIS A 29 -4.27 6.80 -1.42
CA HIS A 29 -5.57 7.38 -1.11
C HIS A 29 -6.13 6.80 0.20
N GLY A 30 -7.16 7.45 0.75
CA GLY A 30 -7.84 6.99 1.96
C GLY A 30 -7.25 7.61 3.23
N GLY A 31 -6.90 6.79 4.23
CA GLY A 31 -6.54 7.27 5.58
C GLY A 31 -5.14 7.87 5.75
N PHE A 32 -4.30 7.87 4.70
CA PHE A 32 -2.98 8.50 4.77
C PHE A 32 -3.09 10.00 5.07
N ALA A 33 -2.33 10.51 6.05
CA ALA A 33 -2.40 11.92 6.43
C ALA A 33 -2.13 12.86 5.24
N GLN A 34 -1.21 12.46 4.34
CA GLN A 34 -0.94 13.20 3.11
C GLN A 34 -2.20 13.38 2.25
N TYR A 35 -2.97 12.30 2.06
CA TYR A 35 -4.20 12.34 1.30
C TYR A 35 -5.28 13.13 2.03
N LEU A 36 -5.51 12.86 3.32
CA LEU A 36 -6.53 13.55 4.11
C LEU A 36 -6.28 15.06 4.17
N HIS A 37 -5.02 15.49 4.28
CA HIS A 37 -4.68 16.91 4.23
C HIS A 37 -5.01 17.52 2.86
N ARG A 38 -4.76 16.82 1.76
CA ARG A 38 -5.10 17.33 0.41
C ARG A 38 -6.59 17.65 0.28
N PHE A 39 -7.44 16.89 0.96
CA PHE A 39 -8.89 17.10 1.02
C PHE A 39 -9.35 17.99 2.20
N LYS A 40 -8.42 18.58 2.95
CA LYS A 40 -8.67 19.43 4.13
C LYS A 40 -9.43 18.72 5.25
N SER A 41 -9.36 17.38 5.29
CA SER A 41 -9.95 16.56 6.35
C SER A 41 -9.00 16.34 7.54
N LYS A 42 -7.72 16.70 7.38
CA LYS A 42 -6.71 16.67 8.44
C LYS A 42 -5.86 17.93 8.37
N ASP A 43 -5.50 18.47 9.53
CA ASP A 43 -4.77 19.75 9.64
C ASP A 43 -3.31 19.67 9.16
N SER A 44 -2.74 18.46 9.10
CA SER A 44 -1.32 18.24 8.82
C SER A 44 -1.12 16.98 7.97
N PRO A 45 -0.19 16.99 6.98
CA PRO A 45 0.14 15.80 6.20
C PRO A 45 1.12 14.88 6.95
N TYR A 46 1.61 15.32 8.11
CA TYR A 46 2.66 14.64 8.84
C TYR A 46 2.12 13.50 9.71
N CYS A 47 2.97 12.49 9.92
CA CYS A 47 2.68 11.38 10.80
C CYS A 47 2.75 11.83 12.26
N VAL A 48 1.91 11.25 13.12
CA VAL A 48 1.97 11.48 14.57
C VAL A 48 3.30 11.03 15.17
N CYS A 49 3.97 10.06 14.52
CA CYS A 49 5.24 9.53 15.00
C CYS A 49 6.41 10.50 14.86
N ASP A 50 6.35 11.41 13.88
CA ASP A 50 7.39 12.39 13.58
C ASP A 50 6.78 13.54 12.77
N PRO A 51 6.72 14.77 13.33
CA PRO A 51 6.13 15.93 12.66
C PRO A 51 6.93 16.42 11.45
N ALA A 52 8.12 15.89 11.17
CA ALA A 52 8.89 16.17 9.96
C ALA A 52 8.62 15.16 8.83
N LYS A 53 7.84 14.10 9.06
CA LYS A 53 7.63 13.00 8.11
C LYS A 53 6.21 13.00 7.59
N ILE A 54 6.06 13.16 6.28
CA ILE A 54 4.76 12.98 5.60
C ILE A 54 4.32 11.53 5.79
N GLN A 55 3.06 11.31 6.16
CA GLN A 55 2.51 9.96 6.27
C GLN A 55 2.02 9.48 4.90
N ASP A 56 2.94 8.94 4.11
CA ASP A 56 2.71 8.24 2.86
C ASP A 56 2.92 6.72 3.02
N MET A 57 2.73 5.95 1.95
CA MET A 57 2.91 4.50 1.99
C MET A 57 4.35 4.12 2.32
N LEU A 58 5.33 4.84 1.76
CA LEU A 58 6.75 4.56 1.97
C LEU A 58 7.16 4.76 3.42
N HIS A 59 6.67 5.82 4.07
CA HIS A 59 6.89 6.10 5.47
C HIS A 59 6.32 4.96 6.31
N VAL A 60 5.07 4.53 6.08
CA VAL A 60 4.45 3.41 6.80
C VAL A 60 5.28 2.13 6.65
N LEU A 61 5.74 1.84 5.44
CA LEU A 61 6.44 0.59 5.13
C LEU A 61 7.92 0.58 5.49
N LYS A 62 8.54 1.71 5.85
CA LYS A 62 9.99 1.76 6.10
C LYS A 62 10.41 2.50 7.36
N GLU A 63 9.70 3.56 7.74
CA GLU A 63 10.19 4.55 8.70
C GLU A 63 9.29 4.68 9.92
N CYS A 64 7.98 4.51 9.75
CA CYS A 64 6.99 4.80 10.77
C CYS A 64 7.20 3.90 11.98
N THR A 65 7.45 4.51 13.15
CA THR A 65 7.67 3.76 14.39
C THR A 65 6.38 3.17 14.94
N MET A 66 5.23 3.77 14.61
CA MET A 66 3.91 3.27 15.01
C MET A 66 3.59 1.88 14.44
N PHE A 67 4.16 1.55 13.28
CA PHE A 67 3.95 0.27 12.59
C PHE A 67 5.19 -0.61 12.62
N LEU A 68 6.14 -0.37 13.54
CA LEU A 68 7.40 -1.10 13.61
C LEU A 68 7.18 -2.60 13.82
N ARG A 69 6.24 -2.96 14.69
CA ARG A 69 5.92 -4.35 15.02
C ARG A 69 5.30 -5.07 13.82
N GLU A 70 4.31 -4.45 13.19
CA GLU A 70 3.55 -5.01 12.08
C GLU A 70 4.42 -5.12 10.83
N ARG A 71 5.28 -4.13 10.60
CA ARG A 71 6.32 -4.19 9.57
C ARG A 71 7.29 -5.34 9.83
N GLY A 72 7.83 -5.47 11.04
CA GLY A 72 8.77 -6.56 11.36
C GLY A 72 8.15 -7.95 11.19
N MET A 73 6.89 -8.13 11.57
CA MET A 73 6.16 -9.39 11.34
C MET A 73 5.97 -9.66 9.84
N MET A 74 5.55 -8.64 9.07
CA MET A 74 5.41 -8.75 7.63
C MET A 74 6.74 -9.11 6.96
N GLU A 75 7.82 -8.39 7.26
CA GLU A 75 9.16 -8.61 6.70
C GLU A 75 9.69 -10.01 7.01
N THR A 76 9.43 -10.50 8.24
CA THR A 76 9.76 -11.88 8.63
C THR A 76 8.95 -12.90 7.82
N GLU A 77 7.65 -12.65 7.62
CA GLU A 77 6.77 -13.56 6.88
C GLU A 77 7.13 -13.65 5.39
N ILE A 78 7.48 -12.51 4.77
CA ILE A 78 7.86 -12.47 3.35
C ILE A 78 9.35 -12.77 3.11
N GLY A 79 10.17 -12.76 4.17
CA GLY A 79 11.62 -12.95 4.10
C GLY A 79 12.37 -11.81 3.38
N VAL A 80 11.80 -10.61 3.34
CA VAL A 80 12.32 -9.45 2.61
C VAL A 80 12.18 -8.20 3.48
N ILE A 81 13.26 -7.43 3.57
CA ILE A 81 13.24 -6.08 4.16
C ILE A 81 12.81 -5.11 3.07
N ILE A 82 11.77 -4.31 3.30
CA ILE A 82 11.22 -3.44 2.25
C ILE A 82 12.14 -2.23 2.03
N GLY A 83 12.84 -2.21 0.89
CA GLY A 83 13.66 -1.10 0.39
C GLY A 83 12.86 -0.08 -0.43
N ARG A 84 13.44 1.12 -0.69
CA ARG A 84 12.81 2.12 -1.60
C ARG A 84 12.94 1.71 -3.08
N ARG A 85 14.00 0.96 -3.41
CA ARG A 85 14.35 0.59 -4.80
C ARG A 85 13.60 -0.63 -5.32
N ASP A 86 13.04 -1.43 -4.41
CA ASP A 86 12.48 -2.73 -4.75
C ASP A 86 10.94 -2.68 -4.84
N PHE A 87 10.32 -1.53 -4.60
CA PHE A 87 8.87 -1.42 -4.45
C PHE A 87 8.08 -1.91 -5.67
N PRO A 88 8.41 -1.49 -6.92
CA PRO A 88 7.70 -2.00 -8.10
C PRO A 88 7.82 -3.52 -8.24
N THR A 89 9.03 -4.06 -8.06
CA THR A 89 9.33 -5.50 -8.16
C THR A 89 8.65 -6.29 -7.03
N ILE A 90 8.62 -5.76 -5.81
CA ILE A 90 7.92 -6.35 -4.67
C ILE A 90 6.42 -6.46 -4.94
N MET A 91 5.84 -5.44 -5.57
CA MET A 91 4.40 -5.41 -5.87
C MET A 91 4.02 -6.35 -7.02
N GLU A 92 4.96 -6.87 -7.81
CA GLU A 92 4.71 -7.93 -8.79
C GLU A 92 4.44 -9.28 -8.11
N HIS A 93 5.00 -9.51 -6.92
CA HIS A 93 4.77 -10.72 -6.16
C HIS A 93 3.44 -10.66 -5.41
N GLY A 94 2.42 -11.38 -5.91
CA GLY A 94 1.06 -11.34 -5.37
C GLY A 94 0.96 -11.57 -3.85
N LYS A 95 1.75 -12.49 -3.30
CA LYS A 95 1.81 -12.75 -1.84
C LYS A 95 2.38 -11.58 -1.05
N ILE A 96 3.44 -10.95 -1.55
CA ILE A 96 4.07 -9.82 -0.85
C ILE A 96 3.15 -8.59 -0.92
N ARG A 97 2.57 -8.34 -2.10
CA ARG A 97 1.57 -7.30 -2.33
C ARG A 97 0.40 -7.42 -1.36
N GLU A 98 -0.16 -8.62 -1.18
CA GLU A 98 -1.28 -8.85 -0.25
C GLU A 98 -0.90 -8.48 1.20
N LYS A 99 0.32 -8.79 1.63
CA LYS A 99 0.80 -8.48 2.97
C LYS A 99 1.04 -6.99 3.18
N ILE A 100 1.60 -6.30 2.19
CA ILE A 100 1.74 -4.85 2.19
C ILE A 100 0.38 -4.18 2.32
N ILE A 101 -0.62 -4.66 1.57
CA ILE A 101 -1.97 -4.08 1.61
C ILE A 101 -2.61 -4.28 2.98
N ARG A 102 -2.48 -5.47 3.59
CA ARG A 102 -2.95 -5.71 4.97
C ARG A 102 -2.29 -4.81 6.00
N LEU A 103 -1.00 -4.47 5.82
CA LEU A 103 -0.30 -3.52 6.69
C LEU A 103 -0.85 -2.10 6.50
N CYS A 104 -1.03 -1.67 5.25
CA CYS A 104 -1.59 -0.36 4.93
C CYS A 104 -3.07 -0.22 5.32
N ASP A 105 -3.85 -1.31 5.35
CA ASP A 105 -5.25 -1.30 5.82
C ASP A 105 -5.36 -0.79 7.26
N MET A 106 -4.33 -0.92 8.09
CA MET A 106 -4.33 -0.38 9.45
C MET A 106 -4.22 1.15 9.49
N VAL A 107 -3.80 1.78 8.39
CA VAL A 107 -3.73 3.23 8.20
C VAL A 107 -5.06 3.76 7.64
N VAL A 108 -5.75 2.95 6.84
CA VAL A 108 -6.94 3.34 6.05
C VAL A 108 -8.27 3.11 6.81
N LYS A 109 -8.22 2.65 8.07
CA LYS A 109 -9.41 2.45 8.92
C LYS A 109 -10.17 3.73 9.23
#